data_AF-A0A0B1TKT5-F1
#
_entry.id   AF-A0A0B1TKT5-F1
#
_cell.length_a   1.000
_cell.length_b   1.000
_cell.length_c   1.000
_cell.angle_alpha   90.00
_cell.angle_beta   90.00
_cell.angle_gamma   90.00
#
_symmetry.space_group_name_H-M   'P 1'
#
loop_
_entity.id
_entity.type
_entity.pdbx_description
1 polymer ?
#
loop_
_entity_poly.entity_id
_entity_poly.type
_entity_poly.pdbx_seq_one_letter_code
_entity_poly.pdbx_strand_id
1 'polypeptide(L)'
;MEYYTAGNTVVCLDCHLDEVGLKCEGCGRAVYEEYLMVDGKQYHHDCFICARCRNPMPGGQYQVLNGRYFDEDCYYIMKYHLKTQRPAD
;
A
#
# COMPACT_ATOMS: atom_id res chain seq x y z
N MET A 1 -4.74 29.17 0.61
CA MET A 1 -5.39 27.85 0.47
C MET A 1 -5.97 27.81 -0.92
N GLU A 2 -5.48 26.89 -1.76
CA GLU A 2 -6.05 26.68 -3.09
C GLU A 2 -7.38 25.95 -2.94
N TYR A 3 -8.41 26.42 -3.64
CA TYR A 3 -9.76 25.87 -3.61
C TYR A 3 -10.14 25.48 -5.04
N TYR A 4 -10.76 24.30 -5.18
CA TYR A 4 -11.15 23.75 -6.48
C TYR A 4 -12.67 23.82 -6.62
N THR A 5 -13.14 24.16 -7.81
CA THR A 5 -14.57 24.24 -8.12
C THR A 5 -14.98 22.99 -8.88
N ALA A 6 -15.72 22.10 -8.22
CA ALA A 6 -16.39 20.97 -8.86
C ALA A 6 -17.84 21.38 -9.14
N GLY A 7 -18.07 21.98 -10.32
CA GLY A 7 -19.36 22.59 -10.66
C GLY A 7 -19.62 23.87 -9.85
N ASN A 8 -20.72 23.90 -9.06
CA ASN A 8 -21.13 25.06 -8.24
C ASN A 8 -20.73 24.93 -6.76
N THR A 9 -19.93 23.91 -6.42
CA THR A 9 -19.47 23.62 -5.06
C THR A 9 -17.97 23.89 -4.96
N VAL A 10 -17.56 24.59 -3.90
CA VAL A 10 -16.15 24.77 -3.56
C VAL A 10 -15.72 23.61 -2.67
N VAL A 11 -14.74 22.86 -3.14
CA VAL A 11 -14.15 21.73 -2.41
C VAL A 11 -12.69 22.03 -2.07
N CYS A 12 -12.20 21.44 -0.97
CA CYS A 12 -10.77 21.52 -0.66
C CYS A 12 -9.98 20.66 -1.67
N LEU A 13 -8.67 20.93 -1.75
CA LEU A 13 -7.74 20.16 -2.57
C LEU A 13 -7.85 18.65 -2.30
N ASP A 14 -7.93 18.24 -1.04
CA ASP A 14 -8.04 16.82 -0.65
C ASP A 14 -9.29 16.16 -1.24
N CYS A 15 -10.46 16.82 -1.12
CA CYS A 15 -11.71 16.29 -1.67
C CYS A 15 -11.68 16.22 -3.20
N HIS A 16 -11.10 17.21 -3.86
CA HIS A 16 -10.97 17.19 -5.31
C HIS A 16 -10.07 16.02 -5.77
N LEU A 17 -8.90 15.86 -5.14
CA LEU A 17 -7.96 14.80 -5.47
C LEU A 17 -8.45 13.42 -5.07
N ASP A 18 -9.33 13.31 -4.08
CA ASP A 18 -9.98 12.04 -3.80
C ASP A 18 -10.94 11.59 -4.91
N GLU A 19 -11.37 12.47 -5.81
CA GLU A 19 -12.16 12.08 -6.98
C GLU A 19 -11.30 11.78 -8.20
N VAL A 20 -10.24 12.57 -8.43
CA VAL A 20 -9.48 12.55 -9.70
C VAL A 20 -8.04 12.03 -9.58
N GLY A 21 -7.51 11.97 -8.36
CA GLY A 21 -6.12 11.65 -8.08
C GLY A 21 -5.82 10.15 -8.11
N LEU A 22 -4.54 9.83 -8.29
CA LEU A 22 -4.05 8.46 -8.15
C LEU A 22 -4.31 7.94 -6.74
N LYS A 23 -4.82 6.71 -6.63
CA LYS A 23 -5.23 6.13 -5.35
C LYS A 23 -4.16 5.22 -4.78
N CYS A 24 -3.88 5.41 -3.50
CA CYS A 24 -3.08 4.49 -2.72
C CYS A 24 -3.83 3.17 -2.56
N GLU A 25 -3.25 2.05 -3.01
CA GLU A 25 -3.87 0.73 -2.84
C GLU A 25 -3.96 0.32 -1.35
N GLY A 26 -3.08 0.87 -0.50
CA GLY A 26 -3.05 0.54 0.92
C GLY A 26 -4.18 1.19 1.75
N CYS A 27 -4.62 2.40 1.40
CA CYS A 27 -5.61 3.14 2.19
C CYS A 27 -6.81 3.69 1.40
N GLY A 28 -6.76 3.65 0.06
CA GLY A 28 -7.82 4.14 -0.84
C GLY A 28 -7.88 5.66 -1.02
N ARG A 29 -7.02 6.43 -0.35
CA ARG A 29 -6.94 7.89 -0.48
C ARG A 29 -5.97 8.30 -1.59
N ALA A 30 -6.11 9.53 -2.07
CA ALA A 30 -5.19 10.09 -3.05
C ALA A 30 -3.73 10.07 -2.54
N VAL A 31 -2.78 9.70 -3.40
CA VAL A 31 -1.36 9.95 -3.17
C VAL A 31 -1.01 11.36 -3.64
N TYR A 32 -0.27 12.09 -2.81
CA TYR A 32 0.25 13.42 -3.12
C TYR A 32 1.75 13.31 -3.32
N GLU A 33 2.31 13.99 -4.33
CA GLU A 33 3.75 14.09 -4.56
C GLU A 33 4.47 12.74 -4.76
N GLU A 34 5.45 12.42 -3.91
CA GLU A 34 6.24 11.19 -3.95
C GLU A 34 5.43 10.01 -3.40
N TYR A 35 5.35 8.95 -4.20
CA TYR A 35 4.70 7.70 -3.84
C TYR A 35 5.55 6.51 -4.28
N LEU A 36 5.29 5.38 -3.65
CA LEU A 36 5.91 4.12 -4.01
C LEU A 36 5.12 3.47 -5.15
N MET A 37 5.83 3.02 -6.18
CA MET A 37 5.26 2.18 -7.23
C MET A 37 5.71 0.73 -7.02
N VAL A 38 4.77 -0.13 -6.68
CA VAL A 38 5.02 -1.55 -6.38
C VAL A 38 4.06 -2.40 -7.20
N ASP A 39 4.58 -3.28 -8.06
CA ASP A 39 3.80 -4.13 -8.97
C ASP A 39 2.73 -3.37 -9.78
N GLY A 40 3.07 -2.15 -10.22
CA GLY A 40 2.14 -1.28 -10.97
C GLY A 40 1.07 -0.59 -10.13
N LYS A 41 1.13 -0.71 -8.80
CA LYS A 41 0.22 -0.06 -7.85
C LYS A 41 0.93 1.03 -7.06
N GLN A 42 0.19 2.08 -6.73
CA GLN A 42 0.69 3.23 -6.00
C GLN A 42 0.40 3.07 -4.51
N TYR A 43 1.36 3.47 -3.67
CA TYR A 43 1.20 3.48 -2.22
C TYR A 43 1.83 4.74 -1.63
N HIS A 44 1.23 5.28 -0.57
CA HIS A 44 1.98 6.15 0.34
C HIS A 44 3.14 5.35 0.95
N HIS A 45 4.23 6.03 1.29
CA HIS A 45 5.38 5.41 1.96
C HIS A 45 5.00 4.65 3.23
N ASP A 46 4.07 5.21 4.01
CA ASP A 46 3.56 4.59 5.24
C ASP A 46 2.47 3.54 5.01
N CYS A 47 1.91 3.47 3.79
CA CYS A 47 0.86 2.51 3.45
C CYS A 47 1.40 1.22 2.85
N PHE A 48 2.64 1.22 2.37
CA PHE A 48 3.31 0.00 1.92
C PHE A 48 3.94 -0.72 3.12
N ILE A 49 3.16 -1.60 3.75
CA ILE A 49 3.48 -2.24 5.03
C ILE A 49 3.54 -3.75 4.92
N CYS A 50 4.36 -4.38 5.76
CA CYS A 50 4.41 -5.83 5.86
C CYS A 50 3.07 -6.40 6.32
N ALA A 51 2.55 -7.40 5.61
CA ALA A 51 1.27 -8.02 5.90
C ALA A 51 1.24 -8.78 7.24
N ARG A 52 2.41 -9.08 7.83
CA ARG A 52 2.54 -9.72 9.15
C ARG A 52 2.79 -8.72 10.28
N CYS A 53 3.91 -8.00 10.24
CA CYS A 53 4.34 -7.14 11.36
C CYS A 53 3.78 -5.71 11.28
N ARG A 54 3.19 -5.32 10.14
CA ARG A 54 2.61 -3.99 9.88
C ARG A 54 3.62 -2.83 9.85
N ASN A 55 4.92 -3.10 9.88
CA ASN A 55 5.94 -2.07 9.71
C ASN A 55 5.98 -1.56 8.25
N PRO A 56 6.20 -0.24 8.04
CA PRO A 56 6.44 0.33 6.72
C PRO A 56 7.68 -0.24 6.04
N MET A 57 7.62 -0.39 4.73
CA MET A 57 8.71 -0.91 3.89
C MET A 57 9.08 0.08 2.76
N PRO A 58 9.42 1.34 3.07
CA PRO A 58 9.60 2.37 2.05
C PRO A 58 10.84 2.16 1.16
N GLY A 59 11.78 1.30 1.58
CA GLY A 59 13.02 1.03 0.84
C GLY A 59 12.86 0.13 -0.40
N GLY A 60 11.64 -0.29 -0.74
CA GLY A 60 11.38 -1.11 -1.92
C GLY A 60 11.90 -2.56 -1.84
N GLN A 61 12.53 -2.95 -0.72
CA GLN A 61 12.86 -4.34 -0.43
C GLN A 61 11.67 -5.02 0.24
N TYR A 62 11.08 -5.97 -0.47
CA TYR A 62 9.96 -6.78 0.01
C TYR A 62 9.96 -8.13 -0.67
N GLN A 63 9.25 -9.07 -0.08
CA GLN A 63 8.97 -10.37 -0.68
C GLN A 63 7.47 -10.57 -0.82
N VAL A 64 7.08 -11.28 -1.88
CA VAL A 64 5.66 -11.57 -2.15
C VAL A 64 5.38 -13.03 -1.81
N LEU A 65 4.34 -13.26 -1.00
CA LEU A 65 3.84 -14.59 -0.67
C LEU A 65 2.32 -14.57 -0.70
N ASN A 66 1.70 -15.40 -1.56
CA ASN A 66 0.24 -15.46 -1.74
C ASN A 66 -0.39 -14.09 -2.04
N GLY A 67 0.25 -13.28 -2.88
CA GLY A 67 -0.23 -11.94 -3.25
C GLY A 67 -0.15 -10.89 -2.14
N ARG A 68 0.56 -11.17 -1.04
CA ARG A 68 0.80 -10.23 0.06
C ARG A 68 2.28 -9.90 0.17
N TYR A 69 2.56 -8.67 0.61
CA TYR A 69 3.91 -8.13 0.77
C TYR A 69 4.43 -8.36 2.19
N PHE A 70 5.70 -8.75 2.30
CA PHE A 70 6.36 -9.02 3.58
C PHE A 70 7.76 -8.41 3.58
N ASP A 71 8.22 -8.01 4.76
CA ASP A 71 9.65 -7.80 4.99
C ASP A 71 10.38 -9.15 4.94
N GLU A 72 11.72 -9.11 4.86
CA GLU A 72 12.54 -10.32 4.71
C GLU A 72 12.32 -11.32 5.85
N ASP A 73 12.37 -10.85 7.10
CA ASP A 73 12.21 -11.69 8.28
C ASP A 73 10.83 -12.36 8.33
N CYS A 74 9.78 -11.59 8.06
CA CYS A 74 8.41 -12.06 8.03
C CYS A 74 8.14 -13.01 6.88
N TYR A 75 8.77 -12.80 5.73
CA TYR A 75 8.64 -13.70 4.60
C TYR A 75 9.13 -15.11 4.96
N TYR A 76 10.32 -15.23 5.55
CA TYR A 76 10.85 -16.55 5.91
C TYR A 76 10.00 -17.22 7.00
N ILE A 77 9.57 -16.47 8.01
CA ILE A 77 8.70 -17.01 9.07
C ILE A 77 7.39 -17.56 8.47
N MET A 78 6.74 -16.80 7.60
CA MET A 78 5.49 -17.24 6.95
C MET A 78 5.72 -18.43 5.99
N LYS A 79 6.80 -18.41 5.20
CA LYS A 79 7.15 -19.47 4.26
C LYS A 79 7.40 -20.81 4.95
N TYR A 80 8.05 -20.80 6.12
CA TYR A 80 8.34 -22.04 6.85
C TYR A 80 7.15 -22.51 7.71
N HIS A 81 6.34 -21.62 8.29
CA HIS A 81 5.10 -22.02 8.96
C HIS A 81 4.12 -22.75 8.02
N LEU A 82 3.98 -22.29 6.78
CA LEU A 82 3.14 -22.96 5.77
C LEU A 82 3.65 -24.37 5.41
N LYS A 83 4.97 -24.59 5.38
CA LYS A 83 5.54 -25.93 5.10
C LYS A 83 5.29 -26.92 6.23
N THR A 84 5.25 -26.46 7.48
CA THR A 84 5.03 -27.32 8.65
C THR A 84 3.56 -27.70 8.87
N GLN A 85 2.62 -27.06 8.17
CA GLN A 85 1.18 -27.32 8.29
C GLN A 85 0.59 -28.13 7.11
N ARG A 86 1.41 -28.57 6.15
CA ARG A 86 0.95 -29.50 5.12
C ARG A 86 0.77 -30.87 5.79
N PRO A 87 -0.44 -31.45 5.86
CA PRO A 87 -0.58 -32.81 6.36
C PRO A 87 0.33 -33.73 5.54
N ALA A 88 1.06 -34.60 6.24
CA ALA A 88 1.78 -35.68 5.59
C ALA A 88 0.74 -36.56 4.88
N ASP A 89 0.92 -36.73 3.58
CA ASP A 89 0.16 -37.67 2.75
C ASP A 89 0.35 -39.11 3.26
#